data_AF-A0A925KFT9-F1
#
_entry.id   AF-A0A925KFT9-F1
#
_cell.length_a   1.000
_cell.length_b   1.000
_cell.length_c   1.000
_cell.angle_alpha   90.00
_cell.angle_beta   90.00
_cell.angle_gamma   90.00
#
_symmetry.space_group_name_H-M   'P 1'
#
loop_
_entity.id
_entity.type
_entity.pdbx_description
1 polymer ?
#
loop_
_entity_poly.entity_id
_entity_poly.type
_entity_poly.pdbx_seq_one_letter_code
_entity_poly.pdbx_strand_id
1 'polypeptide(L)' 'MDQLWMAHDALVEWLSHGVLAASWWQVVLFTLVTTHITITAVTVFLHRAQAHRALDLHPAVSHFFRFWLWLGTGMVTK' A
#
# COMPACT_ATOMS: atom_id res chain seq x y z
N MET A 1 9.83 14.77 -37.46
CA MET A 1 10.48 13.57 -36.91
C MET A 1 10.86 13.80 -35.44
N ASP A 2 11.47 14.94 -35.12
CA ASP A 2 12.04 15.24 -33.79
C ASP A 2 11.03 15.25 -32.63
N GLN A 3 9.80 15.70 -32.88
CA GLN A 3 8.75 15.73 -31.83
C GLN A 3 8.30 14.33 -31.39
N LEU A 4 8.27 13.36 -32.31
CA LEU A 4 7.90 11.98 -32.00
C LEU A 4 8.99 11.30 -31.16
N TRP A 5 10.26 11.57 -31.49
CA TRP A 5 11.40 11.05 -30.72
C TRP A 5 11.45 11.63 -29.31
N MET A 6 11.24 12.93 -29.14
CA MET A 6 11.16 13.55 -27.81
C MET A 6 10.02 12.97 -26.96
N ALA A 7 8.84 12.75 -27.55
CA ALA A 7 7.71 12.16 -26.84
C ALA A 7 7.97 10.69 -26.45
N HIS A 8 8.62 9.93 -27.33
CA HIS A 8 9.06 8.57 -27.05
C HIS A 8 10.04 8.53 -25.87
N ASP A 9 11.09 9.36 -25.90
CA ASP A 9 12.14 9.34 -24.88
C ASP A 9 11.58 9.77 -23.52
N ALA A 10 10.72 10.78 -23.48
CA ALA A 10 10.03 11.18 -22.26
C ALA A 10 9.12 10.06 -21.71
N LEU A 11 8.45 9.31 -22.58
CA LEU A 11 7.61 8.18 -22.18
C LEU A 11 8.46 7.03 -21.61
N VAL A 12 9.55 6.67 -22.27
CA VAL A 12 10.45 5.61 -21.81
C VAL A 12 11.08 5.96 -20.46
N GLU A 13 11.53 7.21 -20.31
CA GLU A 13 12.09 7.70 -19.05
C GLU A 13 11.05 7.65 -17.92
N TRP A 14 9.84 8.10 -18.19
CA TRP A 14 8.73 8.06 -17.23
C TRP A 14 8.32 6.63 -16.86
N LEU A 15 8.27 5.69 -17.83
CA LEU A 15 7.97 4.29 -17.56
C LEU A 15 9.09 3.60 -16.75
N SER A 16 10.33 4.04 -16.94
CA SER A 16 11.49 3.44 -16.27
C SER A 16 11.60 3.87 -14.80
N HIS A 17 11.31 5.14 -14.50
CA HIS A 17 11.48 5.71 -13.15
C HIS A 17 10.16 5.96 -12.41
N GLY A 18 9.03 5.92 -13.11
CA GLY A 18 7.73 6.27 -12.58
C GLY A 18 7.61 7.75 -12.19
N VAL A 19 6.47 8.12 -11.61
CA VAL A 19 6.16 9.51 -11.23
C VAL A 19 7.10 10.04 -10.13
N LEU A 20 7.55 9.17 -9.21
CA LEU A 20 8.33 9.58 -8.05
C LEU A 20 9.84 9.47 -8.26
N ALA A 21 10.30 8.86 -9.36
CA ALA A 21 11.71 8.54 -9.59
C ALA A 21 12.40 7.94 -8.35
N ALA A 22 11.69 7.04 -7.66
CA ALA A 22 12.12 6.51 -6.38
C ALA A 22 13.36 5.61 -6.56
N SER A 23 14.33 5.75 -5.66
CA SER A 23 15.49 4.86 -5.64
C SER A 23 15.08 3.44 -5.25
N TRP A 24 15.86 2.44 -5.66
CA TRP A 24 15.54 1.03 -5.40
C TRP A 24 15.31 0.71 -3.91
N TRP A 25 16.07 1.34 -3.00
CA TRP A 25 15.93 1.09 -1.56
C TRP A 25 14.65 1.73 -1.00
N GLN A 26 14.19 2.85 -1.56
CA GLN A 26 12.91 3.47 -1.16
C GLN A 26 11.75 2.55 -1.52
N VAL A 27 11.81 1.91 -2.70
CA VAL A 27 10.83 0.90 -3.13
C VAL A 27 10.83 -0.31 -2.19
N VAL A 28 12.01 -0.82 -1.81
CA VAL A 28 12.13 -1.92 -0.85
C VAL A 28 11.54 -1.53 0.51
N LEU A 29 11.92 -0.38 1.06
CA LEU A 29 11.41 0.08 2.35
C LEU A 29 9.89 0.27 2.32
N PHE A 30 9.36 0.90 1.29
CA PHE A 30 7.92 1.05 1.10
C PHE A 30 7.21 -0.30 1.05
N THR A 31 7.76 -1.27 0.30
CA THR A 31 7.21 -2.62 0.20
C THR A 31 7.21 -3.33 1.55
N LEU A 32 8.29 -3.23 2.33
CA LEU A 32 8.38 -3.85 3.66
C LEU A 32 7.39 -3.23 4.65
N VAL A 33 7.29 -1.89 4.69
CA VAL A 33 6.36 -1.19 5.58
C VAL A 33 4.92 -1.54 5.23
N THR A 34 4.54 -1.44 3.96
CA THR A 34 3.17 -1.75 3.51
C THR A 34 2.79 -3.21 3.75
N THR A 35 3.72 -4.13 3.51
CA THR A 35 3.55 -5.56 3.79
C THR A 35 3.34 -5.80 5.28
N HIS A 36 4.18 -5.20 6.13
CA HIS A 36 4.10 -5.38 7.58
C HIS A 36 2.78 -4.86 8.15
N ILE A 37 2.32 -3.68 7.71
CA ILE A 37 1.03 -3.12 8.12
C ILE A 37 -0.10 -4.06 7.69
N THR A 38 -0.05 -4.58 6.46
CA THR A 38 -1.07 -5.49 5.93
C THR A 38 -1.12 -6.81 6.71
N ILE A 39 0.04 -7.40 7.00
CA ILE A 39 0.14 -8.62 7.84
C ILE A 39 -0.47 -8.36 9.23
N THR A 40 -0.14 -7.22 9.85
CA THR A 40 -0.71 -6.86 11.15
C THR A 40 -2.23 -6.66 11.06
N ALA A 41 -2.73 -6.03 10.00
CA ALA A 41 -4.16 -5.83 9.79
C ALA A 41 -4.92 -7.17 9.66
N VAL A 42 -4.42 -8.14 8.87
CA VAL A 42 -5.10 -9.43 8.72
C VAL A 42 -4.99 -10.31 9.97
N THR A 43 -3.84 -10.30 10.64
CA THR A 43 -3.60 -11.18 11.80
C THR A 43 -4.18 -10.63 13.11
N VAL A 44 -4.04 -9.34 13.38
CA VAL A 44 -4.52 -8.73 14.64
C VAL A 44 -5.95 -8.22 14.47
N PHE A 45 -6.22 -7.39 13.46
CA PHE A 45 -7.54 -6.78 13.33
C PHE A 45 -8.60 -7.77 12.80
N LEU A 46 -8.38 -8.40 11.64
CA LEU A 46 -9.38 -9.31 11.08
C LEU A 46 -9.49 -10.62 11.86
N HIS A 47 -8.36 -11.31 12.09
CA HIS A 47 -8.39 -12.62 12.72
C HIS A 47 -8.66 -12.54 14.23
N ARG A 48 -7.88 -11.77 15.00
CA ARG A 48 -8.01 -11.77 16.47
C ARG A 48 -9.15 -10.90 16.98
N ALA A 49 -9.28 -9.65 16.52
CA ALA A 49 -10.30 -8.74 17.04
C ALA A 49 -11.68 -8.99 16.41
N GLN A 50 -11.77 -9.17 15.09
CA GLN A 50 -13.06 -9.29 14.41
C GLN A 50 -13.61 -10.73 14.39
N ALA A 51 -12.81 -11.73 14.01
CA ALA A 51 -13.28 -13.11 13.89
C ALA A 51 -13.36 -13.82 15.25
N HIS A 52 -12.28 -13.76 16.03
CA HIS A 52 -12.20 -14.46 17.32
C HIS A 52 -12.60 -13.61 18.52
N ARG A 53 -12.76 -12.29 18.37
CA ARG A 53 -13.09 -11.35 19.45
C ARG A 53 -12.22 -11.56 20.71
N ALA A 54 -10.94 -11.89 20.50
CA ALA A 54 -9.98 -12.18 21.55
C ALA A 54 -9.26 -10.91 22.06
N LEU A 55 -9.46 -9.77 21.38
CA LEU A 55 -8.81 -8.50 21.67
C LEU A 55 -9.77 -7.35 21.30
N ASP A 56 -9.94 -6.41 22.23
CA ASP A 56 -10.61 -5.14 21.95
C ASP A 56 -9.57 -4.08 21.56
N LEU A 57 -9.75 -3.48 20.38
CA LEU A 57 -8.87 -2.45 19.85
C LEU A 57 -9.44 -1.05 20.09
N HIS A 58 -8.55 -0.10 20.38
CA HIS A 58 -8.94 1.31 20.46
C HIS A 58 -9.59 1.75 19.14
N PRO A 59 -10.69 2.54 19.16
CA PRO A 59 -11.44 2.91 17.96
C PRO A 59 -10.56 3.51 16.85
N ALA A 60 -9.59 4.36 17.21
CA ALA A 60 -8.64 4.94 16.25
C ALA A 60 -7.83 3.88 15.48
N VAL A 61 -7.35 2.85 16.19
CA VAL A 61 -6.58 1.75 15.60
C VAL A 61 -7.47 0.89 14.70
N SER A 62 -8.70 0.63 15.13
CA SER A 62 -9.70 -0.05 14.29
C SER A 62 -9.96 0.73 13.00
N HIS A 63 -10.22 2.04 13.07
CA HIS A 63 -10.43 2.85 11.87
C HIS A 63 -9.22 2.89 10.95
N PHE A 64 -8.00 2.97 11.50
CA PHE A 64 -6.78 2.88 10.71
C PHE A 64 -6.71 1.57 9.92
N PHE A 65 -6.93 0.42 10.55
CA PHE A 65 -6.88 -0.87 9.85
C PHE A 65 -8.00 -1.02 8.82
N ARG A 66 -9.21 -0.52 9.10
CA ARG A 66 -10.32 -0.52 8.12
C ARG A 66 -9.96 0.30 6.88
N PHE A 67 -9.45 1.51 7.10
CA PHE A 67 -9.00 2.38 6.02
C PHE A 67 -7.86 1.73 5.23
N TRP A 68 -6.87 1.15 5.92
CA TRP A 68 -5.71 0.52 5.30
C TRP A 68 -6.10 -0.67 4.42
N LEU A 69 -6.96 -1.56 4.93
CA LEU A 69 -7.43 -2.72 4.18
C LEU A 69 -8.26 -2.31 2.97
N TRP A 70 -9.11 -1.28 3.10
CA TRP A 70 -9.84 -0.73 1.97
C TRP A 70 -8.90 -0.15 0.91
N LEU A 71 -7.95 0.69 1.32
CA LEU A 71 -7.00 1.34 0.41
C LEU A 71 -6.11 0.33 -0.31
N GLY A 72 -5.53 -0.63 0.42
CA GLY A 72 -4.53 -1.56 -0.12
C GLY A 72 -5.11 -2.78 -0.83
N THR A 73 -6.34 -3.19 -0.52
CA THR A 73 -6.91 -4.46 -1.04
C THR A 73 -8.34 -4.36 -1.55
N GLY A 74 -9.04 -3.23 -1.32
CA GLY A 74 -10.45 -3.08 -1.65
C GLY A 74 -11.42 -3.81 -0.70
N MET A 75 -10.94 -4.45 0.36
CA MET A 75 -11.80 -5.16 1.33
C MET A 75 -12.66 -4.19 2.14
N VAL A 76 -13.98 -4.44 2.15
CA VAL A 76 -14.93 -3.73 3.02
C VAL A 76 -15.11 -4.52 4.32
N THR A 77 -14.72 -3.92 5.43
CA THR A 77 -14.78 -4.52 6.77
C THR A 77 -15.99 -3.99 7.54
N LYS A 78 -16.61 -4.81 8.41
CA LYS A 78 -17.86 -4.49 9.13
C LYS A 78 -17.62 -4.12 10.58
#